data_AF-A0A2J8KPT1-F1
#
_entry.id   AF-A0A2J8KPT1-F1
#
_cell.length_a   1.000
_cell.length_b   1.000
_cell.length_c   1.000
_cell.angle_alpha   90.00
_cell.angle_beta   90.00
_cell.angle_gamma   90.00
#
_symmetry.space_group_name_H-M   'P 1'
#
loop_
_entity.id
_entity.type
_entity.pdbx_description
1 polymer ?
#
loop_
_entity_poly.entity_id
_entity_poly.type
_entity_poly.pdbx_seq_one_letter_code
_entity_poly.pdbx_strand_id
1 'polypeptide(L)'
;DSVEWEGRSLLKALVKKSALCGEQVHILGCEVSEEEFREGFDSDINNRLVYHDFFRDPLNWSKTEEAFPGGPLGALRAMCKRTDPVPVTIALDSLSWLLLRLPCTTLCQVTAPQWGK
;
A
#
# COMPACT_ATOMS: atom_id res chain seq x y z
N ASP A 1 15.64 -7.85 1.52
CA ASP A 1 15.64 -7.50 0.10
C ASP A 1 17.09 -7.36 -0.32
N SER A 2 17.52 -8.18 -1.26
CA SER A 2 18.85 -8.13 -1.86
C SER A 2 18.72 -8.43 -3.34
N VAL A 3 19.77 -8.16 -4.11
CA VAL A 3 19.78 -8.45 -5.56
C VAL A 3 19.51 -9.93 -5.86
N GLU A 4 19.88 -10.82 -4.93
CA GLU A 4 19.67 -12.27 -5.06
C GLU A 4 18.29 -12.74 -4.58
N TRP A 5 17.65 -11.98 -3.68
CA TRP A 5 16.35 -12.30 -3.09
C TRP A 5 15.47 -11.05 -3.04
N GLU A 6 14.73 -10.86 -4.13
CA GLU A 6 13.84 -9.72 -4.28
C GLU A 6 12.69 -9.78 -3.26
N GLY A 7 12.60 -8.75 -2.41
CA GLY A 7 11.56 -8.61 -1.40
C GLY A 7 10.15 -8.52 -1.99
N ARG A 8 10.02 -8.06 -3.24
CA ARG A 8 8.75 -7.89 -3.95
C ARG A 8 8.05 -9.22 -4.23
N SER A 9 8.79 -10.26 -4.59
CA SER A 9 8.21 -11.60 -4.77
C SER A 9 7.60 -12.13 -3.46
N LEU A 10 8.27 -11.90 -2.33
CA LEU A 10 7.73 -12.21 -1.01
C LEU A 10 6.50 -11.34 -0.68
N LEU A 11 6.55 -10.03 -0.95
CA LEU A 11 5.43 -9.13 -0.74
C LEU A 11 4.19 -9.59 -1.53
N LYS A 12 4.36 -9.92 -2.82
CA LYS A 12 3.29 -10.44 -3.68
C LYS A 12 2.72 -11.74 -3.15
N ALA A 13 3.55 -12.64 -2.62
CA ALA A 13 3.08 -13.88 -2.00
C ALA A 13 2.24 -13.62 -0.73
N LEU A 14 2.63 -12.65 0.10
CA LEU A 14 1.87 -12.23 1.29
C LEU A 14 0.54 -11.57 0.91
N VAL A 15 0.55 -10.67 -0.07
CA VAL A 15 -0.66 -10.03 -0.62
C VAL A 15 -1.63 -11.08 -1.16
N LYS A 16 -1.13 -12.03 -1.96
CA LYS A 16 -1.91 -13.15 -2.48
C LYS A 16 -2.53 -13.96 -1.34
N LYS A 17 -1.76 -14.28 -0.30
CA LYS A 17 -2.25 -15.01 0.87
C LYS A 17 -3.40 -14.26 1.56
N SER A 18 -3.22 -12.97 1.87
CA SER A 18 -4.26 -12.16 2.50
C SER A 18 -5.54 -12.08 1.66
N ALA A 19 -5.41 -11.88 0.34
CA ALA A 19 -6.54 -11.85 -0.57
C ALA A 19 -7.31 -13.19 -0.59
N LEU A 20 -6.60 -14.32 -0.64
CA LEU A 20 -7.20 -15.66 -0.58
C LEU A 20 -7.87 -15.97 0.77
N CYS A 21 -7.42 -15.34 1.85
CA CYS A 21 -8.09 -15.39 3.16
C CYS A 21 -9.38 -14.54 3.21
N GLY A 22 -9.73 -13.85 2.13
CA GLY A 22 -10.95 -13.07 2.01
C GLY A 22 -10.80 -11.60 2.41
N GLU A 23 -9.60 -11.16 2.79
CA GLU A 23 -9.34 -9.77 3.17
C GLU A 23 -9.32 -8.85 1.95
N GLN A 24 -9.76 -7.60 2.13
CA GLN A 24 -9.43 -6.53 1.19
C GLN A 24 -7.99 -6.10 1.44
N VAL A 25 -7.20 -6.00 0.38
CA VAL A 25 -5.78 -5.65 0.48
C VAL A 25 -5.54 -4.30 -0.19
N HIS A 26 -5.11 -3.32 0.58
CA HIS A 26 -4.71 -2.03 0.06
C HIS A 26 -3.23 -2.01 -0.26
N ILE A 27 -2.88 -1.65 -1.50
CA ILE A 27 -1.50 -1.52 -1.95
C ILE A 27 -1.17 -0.05 -2.09
N LEU A 28 -0.17 0.43 -1.36
CA LEU A 28 0.46 1.71 -1.64
C LEU A 28 1.60 1.48 -2.65
N GLY A 29 1.37 1.82 -3.91
CA GLY A 29 2.32 1.62 -5.00
C GLY A 29 3.14 2.87 -5.28
N CYS A 30 4.45 2.82 -5.08
CA CYS A 30 5.37 3.95 -5.17
C CYS A 30 6.60 3.68 -6.05
N GLU A 31 7.03 2.43 -6.19
CA GLU A 31 8.28 2.06 -6.86
C GLU A 31 8.07 1.42 -8.23
N VAL A 32 6.99 0.65 -8.39
CA VAL A 32 6.64 0.00 -9.66
C VAL A 32 5.23 0.37 -10.10
N SER A 33 4.97 0.22 -11.39
CA SER A 33 3.64 0.44 -11.97
C SER A 33 2.61 -0.56 -11.43
N GLU A 34 1.33 -0.19 -11.44
CA GLU A 34 0.23 -1.08 -11.05
C GLU A 34 0.21 -2.35 -11.90
N GLU A 35 0.49 -2.21 -13.20
CA GLU A 35 0.51 -3.31 -14.17
C GLU A 35 1.61 -4.33 -13.82
N GLU A 36 2.82 -3.85 -13.53
CA GLU A 36 3.95 -4.69 -13.11
C GLU A 36 3.68 -5.34 -11.75
N PHE A 37 3.12 -4.59 -10.79
CA PHE A 37 2.80 -5.16 -9.48
C PHE A 37 1.77 -6.28 -9.60
N ARG A 38 0.72 -6.10 -10.40
CA ARG A 38 -0.36 -7.07 -10.58
C ARG A 38 -0.02 -8.25 -11.48
N GLU A 39 1.08 -8.20 -12.20
CA GLU A 39 1.49 -9.28 -13.09
C GLU A 39 1.51 -10.64 -12.37
N GLY A 40 0.83 -11.64 -12.94
CA GLY A 40 0.75 -12.98 -12.36
C GLY A 40 -0.28 -13.18 -11.24
N PHE A 41 -1.03 -12.15 -10.84
CA PHE A 41 -2.25 -12.35 -10.04
C PHE A 41 -3.45 -12.73 -10.93
N ASP A 42 -4.29 -13.63 -10.42
CA ASP A 42 -5.55 -13.98 -11.06
C ASP A 42 -6.63 -12.90 -10.82
N SER A 43 -7.77 -13.02 -11.49
CA SER A 43 -8.88 -12.06 -11.37
C SER A 43 -9.45 -12.00 -9.96
N ASP A 44 -9.49 -13.13 -9.25
CA ASP A 44 -10.10 -13.21 -7.92
C ASP A 44 -9.27 -12.48 -6.87
N ILE A 45 -7.94 -12.59 -6.95
CA ILE A 45 -7.00 -11.79 -6.16
C ILE A 45 -7.15 -10.33 -6.53
N ASN A 46 -7.09 -9.98 -7.82
CA ASN A 46 -7.13 -8.59 -8.30
C ASN A 46 -8.42 -7.86 -7.85
N ASN A 47 -9.56 -8.54 -7.84
CA ASN A 47 -10.83 -7.97 -7.39
C ASN A 47 -10.84 -7.58 -5.89
N ARG A 48 -9.88 -8.09 -5.11
CA ARG A 48 -9.72 -7.76 -3.68
C ARG A 48 -8.64 -6.70 -3.43
N LEU A 49 -7.88 -6.34 -4.46
CA LEU A 49 -6.84 -5.32 -4.35
C LEU A 49 -7.42 -3.94 -4.59
N VAL A 50 -7.08 -3.01 -3.70
CA VAL A 50 -7.29 -1.58 -3.90
C VAL A 50 -5.91 -0.95 -4.05
N TYR A 51 -5.55 -0.56 -5.28
CA TYR A 51 -4.25 -0.02 -5.59
C TYR A 51 -4.27 1.51 -5.50
N HIS A 52 -3.30 2.08 -4.80
CA HIS A 52 -3.10 3.53 -4.68
C HIS A 52 -1.82 3.88 -5.44
N ASP A 53 -1.98 4.38 -6.67
CA ASP A 53 -0.88 4.65 -7.59
C ASP A 53 -0.19 6.00 -7.30
N PHE A 54 0.91 5.93 -6.56
CA PHE A 54 1.87 7.02 -6.36
C PHE A 54 3.13 6.84 -7.22
N PHE A 55 3.18 5.81 -8.08
CA PHE A 55 4.28 5.61 -9.02
C PHE A 55 4.14 6.59 -10.19
N ARG A 56 2.95 6.67 -10.80
CA ARG A 56 2.70 7.56 -11.95
C ARG A 56 2.54 9.02 -11.55
N ASP A 57 1.91 9.26 -10.41
CA ASP A 57 1.60 10.61 -9.96
C ASP A 57 1.74 10.79 -8.43
N PRO A 58 2.97 10.79 -7.90
CA PRO A 58 3.22 10.85 -6.46
C PRO A 58 2.71 12.11 -5.76
N LEU A 59 2.49 13.19 -6.52
CA LEU A 59 2.03 14.49 -6.02
C LEU A 59 0.57 14.80 -6.39
N ASN A 60 -0.12 13.88 -7.05
CA ASN A 60 -1.46 14.09 -7.60
C ASN A 60 -1.57 15.34 -8.51
N TRP A 61 -0.60 15.53 -9.39
CA TRP A 61 -0.62 16.62 -10.37
C TRP A 61 -1.75 16.50 -11.39
N SER A 62 -2.16 15.27 -11.68
CA SER A 62 -3.28 14.92 -12.55
C SER A 62 -4.64 15.35 -11.98
N LYS A 63 -4.72 15.68 -10.68
CA LYS A 63 -5.96 16.06 -9.97
C LYS A 63 -7.09 15.06 -10.16
N THR A 64 -6.75 13.78 -10.19
CA THR A 64 -7.75 12.72 -10.25
C THR A 64 -8.58 12.75 -8.96
N GLU A 65 -9.91 12.67 -9.05
CA GLU A 65 -10.82 12.78 -7.89
C GLU A 65 -10.58 11.69 -6.81
N GLU A 66 -9.86 10.63 -7.16
CA GLU A 66 -9.50 9.50 -6.29
C GLU A 66 -8.29 9.76 -5.38
N ALA A 67 -7.63 10.92 -5.52
CA ALA A 67 -6.41 11.17 -4.79
C ALA A 67 -6.63 11.53 -3.32
N PHE A 68 -5.89 10.86 -2.44
CA PHE A 68 -5.95 11.14 -1.02
C PHE A 68 -5.40 12.54 -0.71
N PRO A 69 -6.17 13.39 0.01
CA PRO A 69 -5.65 14.66 0.50
C PRO A 69 -4.46 14.39 1.43
N GLY A 70 -3.30 14.95 1.08
CA GLY A 70 -2.04 14.73 1.82
C GLY A 70 -1.11 13.65 1.25
N GLY A 71 -1.35 13.19 0.02
CA GLY A 71 -0.42 12.31 -0.70
C GLY A 71 -0.27 10.91 -0.06
N PRO A 72 0.88 10.24 -0.22
CA PRO A 72 1.10 8.89 0.30
C PRO A 72 0.86 8.77 1.81
N LEU A 73 1.26 9.79 2.58
CA LEU A 73 1.05 9.82 4.02
C LEU A 73 -0.43 10.01 4.39
N GLY A 74 -1.16 10.81 3.62
CA GLY A 74 -2.60 11.00 3.77
C GLY A 74 -3.36 9.70 3.50
N ALA A 75 -3.01 9.00 2.42
CA ALA A 75 -3.54 7.67 2.10
C ALA A 75 -3.28 6.67 3.22
N LEU A 76 -2.02 6.56 3.68
CA LEU A 76 -1.66 5.66 4.76
C LEU A 76 -2.43 5.95 6.05
N ARG A 77 -2.56 7.23 6.40
CA ARG A 77 -3.35 7.67 7.56
C ARG A 77 -4.82 7.33 7.42
N ALA A 78 -5.41 7.49 6.25
CA ALA A 78 -6.80 7.12 6.00
C ALA A 78 -7.01 5.61 6.16
N MET A 79 -6.11 4.79 5.58
CA MET A 79 -6.15 3.34 5.69
C MET A 79 -6.00 2.85 7.13
N CYS A 80 -5.04 3.39 7.89
CA CYS A 80 -4.84 3.01 9.30
C CYS A 80 -5.94 3.49 10.26
N LYS A 81 -6.71 4.52 9.88
CA LYS A 81 -7.82 5.05 10.70
C LYS A 81 -9.18 4.44 10.37
N ARG A 82 -9.25 3.49 9.44
CA ARG A 82 -10.52 2.82 9.11
C ARG A 82 -11.10 2.17 10.37
N THR A 83 -12.38 2.40 10.61
CA THR A 83 -13.14 1.81 11.72
C THR A 83 -14.03 0.66 11.23
N ASP A 84 -13.77 0.15 10.03
CA ASP A 84 -14.57 -0.93 9.46
C ASP A 84 -14.37 -2.21 10.30
N PRO A 85 -15.45 -2.97 10.53
CA PRO A 85 -15.36 -4.23 11.28
C PRO A 85 -14.63 -5.33 10.51
N VAL A 86 -14.35 -5.12 9.22
CA VAL A 86 -13.70 -6.09 8.34
C VAL A 86 -12.18 -5.89 8.39
N PRO A 87 -11.39 -6.94 8.67
CA PRO A 87 -9.93 -6.87 8.61
C PRO A 87 -9.46 -6.47 7.21
N VAL A 88 -8.49 -5.55 7.16
CA VAL A 88 -7.82 -5.14 5.93
C VAL A 88 -6.31 -5.34 6.07
N THR A 89 -5.68 -5.84 5.02
CA THR A 89 -4.21 -5.86 4.93
C THR A 89 -3.76 -4.59 4.19
N ILE A 90 -2.74 -3.91 4.73
CA ILE A 90 -2.07 -2.79 4.05
C ILE A 90 -0.68 -3.26 3.65
N ALA A 91 -0.35 -3.21 2.37
CA ALA A 91 0.96 -3.50 1.83
C ALA A 91 1.59 -2.22 1.26
N LEU A 92 2.84 -1.99 1.65
CA LEU A 92 3.69 -0.92 1.12
C LEU A 92 4.66 -1.57 0.15
N ASP A 93 4.68 -1.13 -1.10
CA ASP A 93 5.59 -1.70 -2.09
C ASP A 93 7.06 -1.32 -1.82
N SER A 94 7.29 -0.11 -1.31
CA SER A 94 8.62 0.44 -1.05
C SER A 94 8.66 1.39 0.13
N LEU A 95 9.15 0.90 1.28
CA LEU A 95 9.34 1.74 2.46
C LEU A 95 10.48 2.76 2.26
N SER A 96 11.53 2.40 1.51
CA SER A 96 12.65 3.28 1.20
C SER A 96 12.20 4.51 0.40
N TRP A 97 11.29 4.32 -0.56
CA TRP A 97 10.73 5.41 -1.34
C TRP A 97 9.99 6.43 -0.46
N LEU A 98 9.22 5.94 0.53
CA LEU A 98 8.52 6.79 1.50
C LEU A 98 9.48 7.50 2.43
N LEU A 99 10.46 6.78 3.00
CA LEU A 99 11.45 7.34 3.93
C LEU A 99 12.35 8.40 3.29
N LEU A 100 12.56 8.34 1.98
CA LEU A 100 13.30 9.37 1.24
C LEU A 100 12.55 10.71 1.19
N ARG A 101 11.21 10.67 1.28
CA ARG A 101 10.34 11.84 1.06
C ARG A 101 9.64 12.32 2.32
N LEU A 102 9.48 11.45 3.32
CA LEU A 102 8.73 11.70 4.53
C LEU A 102 9.61 11.47 5.76
N PRO A 103 9.47 12.29 6.81
CA PRO A 103 10.16 12.04 8.06
C PRO A 103 9.77 10.67 8.63
N CYS A 104 10.78 9.86 8.99
CA CYS A 104 10.59 8.55 9.61
C CYS A 104 9.66 8.61 10.84
N THR A 105 9.83 9.64 11.67
CA THR A 105 8.98 9.87 12.85
C THR A 105 7.50 10.00 12.49
N THR A 106 7.18 10.65 11.38
CA THR A 106 5.81 10.82 10.90
C THR A 106 5.22 9.52 10.38
N LEU A 107 6.01 8.72 9.65
CA LEU A 107 5.58 7.39 9.18
C LEU A 107 5.30 6.47 10.38
N CYS A 108 6.22 6.38 11.33
CA CYS A 108 6.04 5.57 12.54
C CYS A 108 4.80 5.99 13.35
N GLN A 109 4.52 7.30 13.45
CA GLN A 109 3.32 7.78 14.14
C GLN A 109 2.02 7.38 13.44
N VAL A 110 2.00 7.37 12.10
CA VAL A 110 0.81 6.99 11.33
C VAL A 110 0.55 5.49 11.40
N THR A 111 1.60 4.67 11.40
CA THR A 111 1.50 3.21 11.45
C THR A 111 1.49 2.64 12.86
N ALA A 112 1.68 3.48 13.88
CA ALA A 112 1.69 3.02 15.26
C ALA A 112 0.33 2.39 15.63
N PRO A 113 0.32 1.21 16.27
CA PRO A 113 -0.90 0.65 16.83
C PRO A 113 -1.50 1.65 17.82
N GLN A 114 -2.79 1.95 17.69
CA GLN A 114 -3.51 2.69 18.73
C GLN A 114 -3.80 1.74 19.89
N TRP A 115 -2.81 1.52 20.76
CA TRP A 115 -3.04 0.86 22.04
C TRP A 115 -3.74 1.84 22.98
N GLY A 116 -5.02 1.58 23.25
CA GLY A 116 -5.79 2.21 24.32
C GLY A 116 -6.49 3.53 23.98
N LYS A 117 -7.80 3.42 23.75
CA LYS A 117 -8.78 4.17 24.53
C LYS A 117 -9.81 3.19 25.09
#